data_AF-A5FTC4-F1
#
_entry.id   AF-A5FTC4-F1
#
_cell.length_a   1.000
_cell.length_b   1.000
_cell.length_c   1.000
_cell.angle_alpha   90.00
_cell.angle_beta   90.00
_cell.angle_gamma   90.00
#
_symmetry.space_group_name_H-M   'P 1'
#
loop_
_entity.id
_entity.type
_entity.pdbx_description
1 polymer ?
#
loop_
_entity_poly.entity_id
_entity_poly.type
_entity_poly.pdbx_seq_one_letter_code
_entity_poly.pdbx_strand_id
1 'polypeptide(L)'
;MAAAISVKLKIEGMDCGGCAVKIENAMKRLPGVTDVSVSFSTASLSLMLDEDRTARTMIEARIRALGFTPLGGTRQADADKVRTESASGNVWWKTRKVRLVGVTGLLLALGFVVTQAEPAWSPWPYVAAALVGLLPIVRRALAGMRTGTPFTMETLMSIASIGALAIGEGADAAIVVFLFALGELLEGVAAGRARAGIEGLIGLVPRTARRVRGDAIETVPVETLAIGDVVTVRAGDRVPSDGTVVGGTSQVNEAPVTGESAPVVKAEGAPVYAGSIAGHGELRIEITRTSADNTIARIIHMVEEAQATKAPTARFIDRFSRWYTPAAMAFSALVMLGPPVDFH
;
A
#
# COMPACT_ATOMS: atom_id res chain seq x y z
N MET A 1 -5.01 30.93 -11.26
CA MET A 1 -5.55 29.70 -10.64
C MET A 1 -4.71 28.55 -11.18
N ALA A 2 -3.75 28.04 -10.41
CA ALA A 2 -3.05 26.82 -10.78
C ALA A 2 -4.04 25.65 -10.80
N ALA A 3 -3.90 24.78 -11.79
CA ALA A 3 -4.76 23.61 -11.94
C ALA A 3 -4.44 22.62 -10.82
N ALA A 4 -5.47 22.09 -10.16
CA ALA A 4 -5.31 21.01 -9.20
C ALA A 4 -4.68 19.78 -9.90
N ILE A 5 -3.56 19.30 -9.37
CA ILE A 5 -2.81 18.19 -9.96
C ILE A 5 -3.19 16.91 -9.24
N SER A 6 -3.50 15.85 -10.00
CA SER A 6 -3.69 14.51 -9.45
C SER A 6 -2.34 13.93 -9.03
N VAL A 7 -2.20 13.60 -7.74
CA VAL A 7 -0.99 13.00 -7.18
C VAL A 7 -1.33 11.61 -6.66
N LYS A 8 -0.63 10.60 -7.20
CA LYS A 8 -0.69 9.21 -6.72
C LYS A 8 0.66 8.81 -6.13
N LEU A 9 0.65 8.32 -4.90
CA LEU A 9 1.85 7.90 -4.15
C LEU A 9 1.67 6.46 -3.68
N LYS A 10 2.72 5.63 -3.83
CA LYS A 10 2.80 4.36 -3.10
C LYS A 10 3.32 4.64 -1.69
N ILE A 11 2.79 3.93 -0.71
CA ILE A 11 3.14 4.10 0.71
C ILE A 11 3.54 2.74 1.28
N GLU A 12 4.81 2.61 1.65
CA GLU A 12 5.32 1.44 2.35
C GLU A 12 4.92 1.47 3.84
N GLY A 13 4.57 0.31 4.39
CA GLY A 13 4.17 0.13 5.78
C GLY A 13 2.68 0.33 6.07
N MET A 14 1.86 0.57 5.03
CA MET A 14 0.39 0.62 5.13
C MET A 14 -0.18 -0.80 5.16
N ASP A 15 -0.09 -1.44 6.32
CA ASP A 15 -0.35 -2.87 6.50
C ASP A 15 -1.59 -3.19 7.34
N CYS A 16 -2.31 -2.16 7.79
CA CYS A 16 -3.51 -2.28 8.61
C CYS A 16 -4.65 -1.37 8.11
N GLY A 17 -5.91 -1.76 8.35
CA GLY A 17 -7.08 -0.95 7.97
C GLY A 17 -7.13 0.43 8.64
N GLY A 18 -6.68 0.52 9.89
CA GLY A 18 -6.57 1.79 10.63
C GLY A 18 -5.46 2.72 10.13
N CYS A 19 -4.44 2.17 9.47
CA CYS A 19 -3.32 2.91 8.89
C CYS A 19 -3.82 3.82 7.76
N ALA A 20 -4.73 3.31 6.92
CA ALA A 20 -5.35 4.07 5.84
C ALA A 20 -6.18 5.24 6.37
N VAL A 21 -6.96 5.03 7.43
CA VAL A 21 -7.79 6.07 8.07
C VAL A 21 -6.92 7.19 8.67
N LYS A 22 -5.80 6.83 9.32
CA LYS A 22 -4.85 7.82 9.87
C LYS A 22 -4.27 8.71 8.77
N ILE A 23 -3.85 8.11 7.65
CA ILE A 23 -3.33 8.86 6.50
C ILE A 23 -4.43 9.73 5.88
N GLU A 24 -5.62 9.17 5.64
CA GLU A 24 -6.77 9.88 5.06
C GLU A 24 -7.13 11.14 5.88
N ASN A 25 -7.26 10.98 7.20
CA ASN A 25 -7.56 12.09 8.11
C ASN A 25 -6.45 13.13 8.18
N ALA A 26 -5.18 12.70 8.09
CA ALA A 26 -4.05 13.61 8.10
C ALA A 26 -3.97 14.45 6.82
N MET A 27 -4.26 13.85 5.66
CA MET A 27 -4.23 14.53 4.36
C MET A 27 -5.39 15.52 4.20
N LYS A 28 -6.61 15.15 4.64
CA LYS A 28 -7.79 16.02 4.62
C LYS A 28 -7.65 17.32 5.42
N ARG A 29 -6.66 17.40 6.32
CA ARG A 29 -6.38 18.58 7.14
C ARG A 29 -5.36 19.53 6.51
N LEU A 30 -4.73 19.16 5.39
CA LEU A 30 -3.77 20.01 4.72
C LEU A 30 -4.49 21.01 3.79
N PRO A 31 -4.09 22.29 3.79
CA PRO A 31 -4.71 23.29 2.92
C PRO A 31 -4.38 23.01 1.45
N GLY A 32 -5.38 23.06 0.56
CA GLY A 32 -5.17 22.78 -0.86
C GLY A 32 -5.12 21.28 -1.22
N VAL A 33 -5.46 20.39 -0.29
CA VAL A 33 -5.66 18.96 -0.58
C VAL A 33 -7.16 18.66 -0.69
N THR A 34 -7.58 18.09 -1.81
CA THR A 34 -8.96 17.65 -2.07
C THR A 34 -8.99 16.21 -2.58
N ASP A 35 -10.17 15.59 -2.54
CA ASP A 35 -10.43 14.24 -3.07
C ASP A 35 -9.42 13.15 -2.62
N VAL A 36 -9.21 13.08 -1.31
CA VAL A 36 -8.27 12.11 -0.70
C VAL A 36 -8.89 10.73 -0.70
N SER A 37 -8.29 9.81 -1.44
CA SER A 37 -8.59 8.37 -1.43
C SER A 37 -7.35 7.58 -1.02
N VAL A 38 -7.51 6.74 0.00
CA VAL A 38 -6.43 5.85 0.46
C VAL A 38 -6.89 4.42 0.28
N SER A 39 -6.18 3.70 -0.59
CA SER A 39 -6.41 2.29 -0.81
C SER A 39 -5.41 1.45 -0.02
N PHE A 40 -5.94 0.70 0.94
CA PHE A 40 -5.17 -0.30 1.67
C PHE A 40 -4.77 -1.45 0.74
N SER A 41 -5.63 -1.90 -0.19
CA SER A 41 -5.33 -3.05 -1.04
C SER A 41 -4.13 -2.79 -1.95
N THR A 42 -3.98 -1.59 -2.49
CA THR A 42 -2.89 -1.22 -3.41
C THR A 42 -1.74 -0.48 -2.73
N ALA A 43 -1.79 -0.30 -1.40
CA ALA A 43 -0.85 0.50 -0.62
C ALA A 43 -0.58 1.88 -1.25
N SER A 44 -1.65 2.54 -1.74
CA SER A 44 -1.55 3.79 -2.49
C SER A 44 -2.47 4.87 -1.95
N LEU A 45 -1.98 6.10 -1.96
CA LEU A 45 -2.71 7.33 -1.71
C LEU A 45 -2.91 8.07 -3.03
N SER A 46 -4.15 8.44 -3.33
CA SER A 46 -4.51 9.34 -4.41
C SER A 46 -5.14 10.61 -3.82
N LEU A 47 -4.73 11.78 -4.30
CA LEU A 47 -5.31 13.06 -3.89
C LEU A 47 -5.19 14.09 -5.02
N MET A 48 -6.03 15.12 -4.97
CA MET A 48 -5.85 16.34 -5.74
C MET A 48 -5.08 17.37 -4.91
N LEU A 49 -4.04 17.94 -5.51
CA LEU A 49 -3.15 18.90 -4.88
C LEU A 49 -3.18 20.24 -5.60
N ASP A 50 -3.45 21.29 -4.82
CA ASP A 50 -3.19 22.69 -5.16
C ASP A 50 -1.77 23.04 -4.69
N GLU A 51 -0.79 23.00 -5.61
CA GLU A 51 0.64 23.23 -5.31
C GLU A 51 0.92 24.64 -4.79
N ASP A 52 0.04 25.62 -5.04
CA ASP A 52 0.17 26.99 -4.53
C ASP A 52 -0.04 27.04 -3.01
N ARG A 53 -0.76 26.08 -2.43
CA ARG A 53 -1.10 26.04 -0.99
C ARG A 53 -0.35 24.98 -0.20
N THR A 54 -0.05 23.83 -0.80
CA THR A 54 0.74 22.78 -0.15
C THR A 54 1.72 22.18 -1.14
N ALA A 55 3.01 22.29 -0.84
CA ALA A 55 4.04 21.61 -1.60
C ALA A 55 3.96 20.08 -1.39
N ARG A 56 4.23 19.32 -2.44
CA ARG A 56 4.28 17.85 -2.37
C ARG A 56 5.25 17.31 -1.31
N THR A 57 6.37 18.00 -1.07
CA THR A 57 7.34 17.63 -0.03
C THR A 57 6.72 17.64 1.37
N MET A 58 5.72 18.50 1.62
CA MET A 58 4.97 18.55 2.87
C MET A 58 4.04 17.34 3.02
N ILE A 59 3.44 16.87 1.93
CA ILE A 59 2.65 15.63 1.92
C ILE A 59 3.53 14.45 2.32
N GLU A 60 4.69 14.30 1.66
CA GLU A 60 5.62 13.23 1.96
C GLU A 60 6.18 13.32 3.38
N ALA A 61 6.53 14.53 3.85
CA ALA A 61 6.96 14.75 5.22
C ALA A 61 5.88 14.38 6.23
N ARG A 62 4.61 14.67 5.92
CA ARG A 62 3.48 14.33 6.78
C ARG A 62 3.23 12.82 6.82
N ILE A 63 3.39 12.12 5.71
CA ILE A 63 3.34 10.66 5.64
C ILE A 63 4.48 10.04 6.47
N ARG A 64 5.72 10.57 6.36
CA ARG A 64 6.86 10.15 7.19
C ARG A 64 6.63 10.39 8.68
N ALA A 65 6.01 11.52 9.04
CA ALA A 65 5.68 11.84 10.43
C ALA A 65 4.65 10.87 11.05
N LEU A 66 3.79 10.27 10.22
CA LEU A 66 2.86 9.22 10.64
C LEU A 66 3.53 7.84 10.80
N GLY A 67 4.81 7.73 10.42
CA GLY A 67 5.59 6.50 10.52
C GLY A 67 5.52 5.61 9.27
N PHE A 68 5.05 6.15 8.14
CA PHE A 68 4.98 5.46 6.85
C PHE A 68 6.05 5.99 5.90
N THR A 69 6.48 5.20 4.91
CA THR A 69 7.46 5.66 3.93
C THR A 69 6.78 5.92 2.59
N PRO A 70 6.67 7.19 2.13
CA PRO A 70 6.18 7.46 0.79
C PRO A 70 7.27 7.05 -0.21
N LEU A 71 6.91 6.15 -1.13
CA LEU A 71 7.71 5.81 -2.29
C LEU A 71 7.31 6.80 -3.38
N GLY A 72 8.27 7.64 -3.81
CA GLY A 72 8.00 8.79 -4.67
C GLY A 72 7.22 8.42 -5.93
N GLY A 73 6.06 9.05 -6.13
CA GLY A 73 5.31 8.95 -7.37
C GLY A 73 5.71 10.07 -8.32
N THR A 74 6.71 9.88 -9.16
CA THR A 74 7.04 10.84 -10.22
C THR A 74 5.83 11.08 -11.14
N ARG A 75 5.83 12.20 -11.90
CA ARG A 75 4.87 12.46 -13.00
C ARG A 75 4.61 11.16 -13.73
N GLN A 76 3.37 10.96 -14.16
CA GLN A 76 2.76 9.79 -14.82
C GLN A 76 3.61 9.07 -15.92
N ALA A 77 4.76 9.63 -16.32
CA ALA A 77 5.78 9.07 -17.21
C ALA A 77 6.84 8.15 -16.55
N ASP A 78 6.96 8.08 -15.22
CA ASP A 78 7.99 7.26 -14.53
C ASP A 78 7.42 6.09 -13.70
N ALA A 79 6.11 5.83 -13.78
CA ALA A 79 5.47 4.67 -13.16
C ALA A 79 6.07 3.32 -13.64
N ASP A 80 6.82 3.35 -14.75
CA ASP A 80 7.36 2.18 -15.43
C ASP A 80 8.76 1.75 -14.96
N LYS A 81 9.58 2.66 -14.43
CA LYS A 81 10.88 2.26 -13.85
C LYS A 81 10.71 1.59 -12.49
N VAL A 82 9.71 2.01 -11.69
CA VAL A 82 9.41 1.41 -10.38
C VAL A 82 8.85 -0.01 -10.50
N ARG A 83 8.18 -0.34 -11.62
CA ARG A 83 7.64 -1.69 -11.86
C ARG A 83 8.70 -2.72 -12.28
N THR A 84 9.83 -2.27 -12.84
CA THR A 84 10.92 -3.18 -13.23
C THR A 84 11.91 -3.43 -12.08
N GLU A 85 12.04 -2.51 -11.12
CA GLU A 85 12.81 -2.75 -9.89
C GLU A 85 12.05 -3.55 -8.82
N SER A 86 10.70 -3.59 -8.85
CA SER A 86 9.92 -4.38 -7.90
C SER A 86 10.02 -5.90 -8.10
N ALA A 87 10.72 -6.35 -9.15
CA ALA A 87 11.12 -7.74 -9.36
C ALA A 87 12.55 -8.05 -8.84
N SER A 88 13.28 -7.06 -8.32
CA SER A 88 14.53 -7.31 -7.59
C SER A 88 14.20 -7.63 -6.14
N GLY A 89 14.06 -8.93 -5.88
CA GLY A 89 14.10 -9.64 -4.58
C GLY A 89 14.46 -8.83 -3.33
N ASN A 90 13.60 -7.90 -2.91
CA ASN A 90 13.77 -7.28 -1.62
C ASN A 90 13.25 -8.26 -0.59
N VAL A 91 14.17 -9.08 -0.10
CA VAL A 91 13.80 -10.24 0.68
C VAL A 91 13.03 -9.78 1.91
N TRP A 92 11.82 -10.32 2.10
CA TRP A 92 10.89 -9.96 3.18
C TRP A 92 11.61 -9.72 4.51
N TRP A 93 12.63 -10.54 4.82
CA TRP A 93 13.38 -10.47 6.07
C TRP A 93 14.21 -9.19 6.26
N LYS A 94 14.44 -8.39 5.21
CA LYS A 94 15.15 -7.11 5.27
C LYS A 94 14.27 -5.92 5.68
N THR A 95 12.96 -6.09 5.74
CA THR A 95 12.01 -5.01 6.10
C THR A 95 12.30 -4.47 7.50
N ARG A 96 12.12 -3.15 7.69
CA ARG A 96 12.36 -2.46 8.97
C ARG A 96 11.61 -3.09 10.15
N LYS A 97 10.38 -3.60 9.91
CA LYS A 97 9.57 -4.32 10.90
C LYS A 97 10.21 -5.64 11.36
N VAL A 98 10.73 -6.44 10.42
CA VAL A 98 11.42 -7.71 10.75
C VAL A 98 12.67 -7.43 11.58
N ARG A 99 13.46 -6.42 11.19
CA ARG A 99 14.65 -6.03 11.96
C ARG A 99 14.29 -5.57 13.36
N LEU A 100 13.21 -4.80 13.51
CA LEU A 100 12.74 -4.34 14.82
C LEU A 100 12.34 -5.51 15.70
N VAL A 101 11.50 -6.43 15.21
CA VAL A 101 11.09 -7.63 15.95
C VAL A 101 12.28 -8.52 16.27
N GLY A 102 13.25 -8.67 15.35
CA GLY A 102 14.47 -9.41 15.58
C GLY A 102 15.34 -8.81 16.68
N VAL A 103 15.52 -7.48 16.67
CA VAL A 103 16.31 -6.77 17.71
C VAL A 103 15.61 -6.82 19.07
N THR A 104 14.30 -6.53 19.14
CA THR A 104 13.57 -6.56 20.40
C THR A 104 13.46 -7.98 20.96
N GLY A 105 13.26 -8.98 20.10
CA GLY A 105 13.26 -10.40 20.49
C GLY A 105 14.63 -10.87 20.99
N LEU A 106 15.72 -10.44 20.34
CA LEU A 106 17.08 -10.74 20.79
C LEU A 106 17.37 -10.11 22.16
N LEU A 107 17.00 -8.85 22.37
CA LEU A 107 17.19 -8.17 23.65
C LEU A 107 16.36 -8.81 24.77
N LEU A 108 15.15 -9.27 24.46
CA LEU A 108 14.29 -9.98 25.40
C LEU A 108 14.86 -11.35 25.78
N ALA A 109 15.37 -12.11 24.80
CA ALA A 109 16.08 -13.36 25.04
C ALA A 109 17.36 -13.15 25.86
N LEU A 110 18.11 -12.07 25.58
CA LEU A 110 19.30 -11.71 26.36
C LEU A 110 18.93 -11.33 27.79
N GLY A 111 17.84 -10.59 28.01
CA GLY A 111 17.31 -10.32 29.34
C GLY A 111 16.97 -11.60 30.11
N PHE A 112 16.35 -12.57 29.44
CA PHE A 112 16.04 -13.87 30.04
C PHE A 112 17.31 -14.62 30.47
N VAL A 113 18.33 -14.67 29.61
CA VAL A 113 19.61 -15.33 29.91
C VAL A 113 20.36 -14.61 31.06
N VAL A 114 20.40 -13.27 31.04
CA VAL A 114 21.04 -12.48 32.11
C VAL A 114 20.33 -12.72 33.44
N THR A 115 19.00 -12.81 33.44
CA THR A 115 18.22 -13.11 34.66
C THR A 115 18.60 -14.46 35.27
N GLN A 116 18.89 -15.46 34.44
CA GLN A 116 19.32 -16.79 34.90
C GLN A 116 20.78 -16.83 35.39
N ALA A 117 21.64 -15.93 34.90
CA ALA A 117 23.06 -15.90 35.24
C ALA A 117 23.36 -14.99 36.45
N GLU A 118 22.88 -13.74 36.42
CA GLU A 118 23.14 -12.71 37.43
C GLU A 118 21.92 -11.79 37.60
N PRO A 119 21.06 -12.03 38.62
CA PRO A 119 19.79 -11.33 38.80
C PRO A 119 19.92 -9.81 38.95
N ALA A 120 21.06 -9.31 39.44
CA ALA A 120 21.26 -7.88 39.70
C ALA A 120 21.32 -7.02 38.41
N TRP A 121 21.65 -7.60 37.25
CA TRP A 121 21.79 -6.89 35.97
C TRP A 121 20.62 -7.13 35.01
N SER A 122 19.65 -7.97 35.43
CA SER A 122 18.45 -8.35 34.69
C SER A 122 17.60 -7.19 34.12
N PRO A 123 17.43 -6.03 34.80
CA PRO A 123 16.50 -5.00 34.31
C PRO A 123 16.93 -4.31 33.01
N TRP A 124 18.24 -4.13 32.79
CA TRP A 124 18.75 -3.28 31.72
C TRP A 124 18.43 -3.79 30.31
N PRO A 125 18.60 -5.09 29.98
CA PRO A 125 18.20 -5.62 28.68
C PRO A 125 16.70 -5.52 28.41
N TYR A 126 15.85 -5.73 29.42
CA TYR A 126 14.41 -5.61 29.28
C TYR A 126 13.98 -4.15 29.04
N VAL A 127 14.55 -3.21 29.80
CA VAL A 127 14.32 -1.78 29.57
C VAL A 127 14.79 -1.38 28.16
N ALA A 128 15.96 -1.87 27.71
CA ALA A 128 16.43 -1.61 26.36
C ALA A 128 15.50 -2.20 25.28
N ALA A 129 15.03 -3.44 25.46
CA ALA A 129 14.07 -4.07 24.56
C ALA A 129 12.76 -3.28 24.46
N ALA A 130 12.22 -2.90 25.62
CA ALA A 130 11.01 -2.10 25.73
C ALA A 130 11.19 -0.74 25.04
N LEU A 131 12.25 0.01 25.33
CA LEU A 131 12.50 1.34 24.74
C LEU A 131 12.66 1.29 23.21
N VAL A 132 13.43 0.32 22.69
CA VAL A 132 13.65 0.16 21.24
C VAL A 132 12.34 -0.15 20.52
N GLY A 133 11.53 -1.07 21.06
CA GLY A 133 10.25 -1.43 20.47
C GLY A 133 9.18 -0.34 20.63
N LEU A 134 9.17 0.34 21.77
CA LEU A 134 8.19 1.36 22.13
C LEU A 134 8.35 2.66 21.32
N LEU A 135 9.57 2.98 20.88
CA LEU A 135 9.85 4.23 20.15
C LEU A 135 8.97 4.45 18.90
N PRO A 136 8.85 3.51 17.95
CA PRO A 136 7.95 3.70 16.80
C PRO A 136 6.47 3.70 17.19
N ILE A 137 6.08 2.95 18.21
CA ILE A 137 4.69 2.91 18.70
C ILE A 137 4.30 4.28 19.23
N VAL A 138 5.11 4.87 20.11
CA VAL A 138 4.86 6.20 20.68
C VAL A 138 4.80 7.25 19.57
N ARG A 139 5.67 7.17 18.57
CA ARG A 139 5.61 8.07 17.41
C ARG A 139 4.28 7.98 16.67
N ARG A 140 3.76 6.77 16.44
CA ARG A 140 2.45 6.55 15.82
C ARG A 140 1.30 7.04 16.70
N ALA A 141 1.36 6.81 18.01
CA ALA A 141 0.38 7.31 18.97
C ALA A 141 0.32 8.84 18.97
N LEU A 142 1.47 9.51 19.05
CA LEU A 142 1.57 10.97 18.99
C LEU A 142 1.09 11.54 17.65
N ALA A 143 1.43 10.89 16.54
CA ALA A 143 0.96 11.28 15.23
C ALA A 143 -0.57 11.15 15.13
N GLY A 144 -1.13 10.04 15.60
CA GLY A 144 -2.57 9.79 15.70
C GLY A 144 -3.30 10.84 16.54
N MET A 145 -2.74 11.19 17.69
CA MET A 145 -3.27 12.25 18.56
C MET A 145 -3.32 13.60 17.82
N ARG A 146 -2.24 13.99 17.13
CA ARG A 146 -2.21 15.22 16.32
C ARG A 146 -3.17 15.21 15.13
N THR A 147 -3.51 14.03 14.61
CA THR A 147 -4.45 13.86 13.49
C THR A 147 -5.89 13.63 13.94
N GLY A 148 -6.20 13.81 15.23
CA GLY A 148 -7.56 13.74 15.77
C GLY A 148 -8.09 12.33 16.03
N THR A 149 -7.20 11.36 16.11
CA THR A 149 -7.52 10.00 16.58
C THR A 149 -6.68 9.70 17.83
N PRO A 150 -6.98 10.35 18.99
CA PRO A 150 -6.18 10.20 20.20
C PRO A 150 -6.37 8.84 20.89
N PHE A 151 -7.53 8.21 20.75
CA PHE A 151 -7.86 6.93 21.38
C PHE A 151 -7.62 5.77 20.41
N THR A 152 -6.38 5.29 20.39
CA THR A 152 -5.94 4.17 19.54
C THR A 152 -5.25 3.11 20.38
N MET A 153 -5.15 1.88 19.83
CA MET A 153 -4.40 0.79 20.48
C MET A 153 -2.95 1.19 20.77
N GLU A 154 -2.32 1.99 19.89
CA GLU A 154 -0.95 2.47 20.11
C GLU A 154 -0.88 3.47 21.26
N THR A 155 -1.91 4.29 21.48
CA THR A 155 -1.97 5.20 22.63
C THR A 155 -2.07 4.41 23.94
N LEU A 156 -2.98 3.44 24.00
CA LEU A 156 -3.19 2.61 25.20
C LEU A 156 -1.91 1.86 25.55
N MET A 157 -1.31 1.20 24.57
CA MET A 157 -0.08 0.46 24.76
C MET A 157 1.10 1.37 25.12
N SER A 158 1.20 2.57 24.52
CA SER A 158 2.25 3.52 24.88
C SER A 158 2.17 3.92 26.35
N ILE A 159 0.97 4.25 26.84
CA ILE A 159 0.76 4.65 28.23
C ILE A 159 1.01 3.47 29.17
N ALA A 160 0.51 2.28 28.84
CA ALA A 160 0.71 1.07 29.64
C ALA A 160 2.20 0.69 29.74
N SER A 161 2.93 0.68 28.63
CA SER A 161 4.35 0.34 28.62
C SER A 161 5.22 1.39 29.31
N ILE A 162 4.89 2.69 29.17
CA ILE A 162 5.58 3.76 29.93
C ILE A 162 5.29 3.61 31.43
N GLY A 163 4.05 3.32 31.80
CA GLY A 163 3.66 3.06 33.20
C GLY A 163 4.41 1.87 33.80
N ALA A 164 4.47 0.75 33.09
CA ALA A 164 5.22 -0.44 33.48
C ALA A 164 6.72 -0.15 33.65
N LEU A 165 7.32 0.61 32.73
CA LEU A 165 8.72 1.06 32.87
C LEU A 165 8.94 1.97 34.08
N ALA A 166 7.97 2.84 34.41
CA ALA A 166 8.07 3.75 35.55
C ALA A 166 8.01 3.03 36.91
N ILE A 167 7.31 1.90 37.00
CA ILE A 167 7.22 1.08 38.23
C ILE A 167 8.33 0.02 38.33
N GLY A 168 9.24 -0.05 37.35
CA GLY A 168 10.35 -1.01 37.33
C GLY A 168 10.02 -2.36 36.67
N GLU A 169 8.79 -2.55 36.17
CA GLU A 169 8.33 -3.77 35.49
C GLU A 169 8.77 -3.79 34.01
N GLY A 170 10.07 -3.71 33.79
CA GLY A 170 10.67 -3.65 32.45
C GLY A 170 10.44 -4.93 31.63
N ALA A 171 10.39 -6.10 32.28
CA ALA A 171 10.17 -7.39 31.62
C ALA A 171 8.77 -7.46 30.99
N ASP A 172 7.73 -7.10 31.74
CA ASP A 172 6.35 -7.07 31.25
C ASP A 172 6.19 -6.06 30.11
N ALA A 173 6.77 -4.86 30.26
CA ALA A 173 6.78 -3.85 29.21
C ALA A 173 7.42 -4.38 27.92
N ALA A 174 8.56 -5.06 28.03
CA ALA A 174 9.27 -5.64 26.89
C ALA A 174 8.47 -6.74 26.20
N ILE A 175 7.82 -7.63 26.96
CA ILE A 175 7.01 -8.73 26.43
C ILE A 175 5.81 -8.19 25.65
N VAL A 176 5.05 -7.26 26.23
CA VAL A 176 3.86 -6.69 25.57
C VAL A 176 4.25 -5.96 24.28
N VAL A 177 5.31 -5.14 24.33
CA VAL A 177 5.83 -4.43 23.15
C VAL A 177 6.32 -5.39 22.07
N PHE A 178 7.01 -6.47 22.46
CA PHE A 178 7.49 -7.48 21.52
C PHE A 178 6.34 -8.23 20.83
N LEU A 179 5.37 -8.73 21.60
CA LEU A 179 4.22 -9.47 21.06
C LEU A 179 3.39 -8.60 20.11
N PHE A 180 3.21 -7.32 20.44
CA PHE A 180 2.57 -6.38 19.55
C PHE A 180 3.33 -6.18 18.25
N ALA A 181 4.65 -5.92 18.33
CA ALA A 181 5.49 -5.73 17.15
C ALA A 181 5.51 -6.98 16.25
N LEU A 182 5.51 -8.17 16.87
CA LEU A 182 5.37 -9.45 16.17
C LEU A 182 4.01 -9.57 15.49
N GLY A 183 2.92 -9.20 16.16
CA GLY A 183 1.58 -9.15 15.58
C GLY A 183 1.49 -8.25 14.35
N GLU A 184 2.02 -7.02 14.43
CA GLU A 184 2.06 -6.10 13.29
C GLU A 184 2.91 -6.63 12.12
N LEU A 185 3.96 -7.39 12.42
CA LEU A 185 4.77 -8.04 11.39
C LEU A 185 3.96 -9.13 10.69
N LEU A 186 3.29 -9.99 11.45
CA LEU A 186 2.45 -11.07 10.91
C LEU A 186 1.26 -10.52 10.10
N GLU A 187 0.66 -9.43 10.55
CA GLU A 187 -0.42 -8.74 9.81
C GLU A 187 0.08 -8.23 8.45
N GLY A 188 1.22 -7.53 8.41
CA GLY A 188 1.80 -7.03 7.16
C GLY A 188 2.22 -8.14 6.20
N VAL A 189 2.68 -9.27 6.73
CA VAL A 189 2.97 -10.48 5.97
C VAL A 189 1.71 -11.05 5.32
N ALA A 190 0.63 -11.19 6.10
CA ALA A 190 -0.63 -11.72 5.62
C ALA A 190 -1.22 -10.82 4.52
N ALA A 191 -1.21 -9.50 4.77
CA ALA A 191 -1.66 -8.49 3.80
C ALA A 191 -0.81 -8.52 2.52
N GLY A 192 0.52 -8.60 2.63
CA GLY A 192 1.43 -8.66 1.48
C GLY A 192 1.21 -9.89 0.60
N ARG A 193 0.99 -11.07 1.19
CA ARG A 193 0.65 -12.29 0.44
C ARG A 193 -0.67 -12.17 -0.32
N ALA A 194 -1.68 -11.56 0.29
CA ALA A 194 -2.97 -11.32 -0.37
C ALA A 194 -2.82 -10.40 -1.61
N ARG A 195 -1.99 -9.35 -1.51
CA ARG A 195 -1.72 -8.42 -2.64
C ARG A 195 -0.99 -9.09 -3.80
N ALA A 196 0.03 -9.90 -3.50
CA ALA A 196 0.82 -10.58 -4.52
C ALA A 196 -0.03 -11.51 -5.41
N GLY A 197 -1.08 -12.12 -4.86
CA GLY A 197 -2.03 -12.95 -5.62
C GLY A 197 -2.85 -12.15 -6.65
N ILE A 198 -3.12 -10.87 -6.39
CA ILE A 198 -3.89 -9.99 -7.29
C ILE A 198 -2.97 -9.41 -8.38
N GLU A 199 -1.73 -9.02 -8.04
CA GLU A 199 -0.75 -8.51 -9.02
C GLU A 199 -0.37 -9.55 -10.10
N GLY A 200 -0.46 -10.85 -9.79
CA GLY A 200 -0.22 -11.93 -10.76
C GLY A 200 -1.16 -11.91 -11.98
N LEU A 201 -2.33 -11.26 -11.87
CA LEU A 201 -3.29 -11.11 -12.97
C LEU A 201 -2.95 -9.91 -13.88
N ILE A 202 -2.10 -8.99 -13.44
CA ILE A 202 -1.72 -7.77 -14.20
C ILE A 202 -0.55 -8.05 -15.18
N GLY A 203 0.15 -9.17 -15.04
CA GLY A 203 1.25 -9.59 -15.93
C GLY A 203 0.81 -10.01 -17.34
N LEU A 204 -0.47 -9.88 -17.67
CA LEU A 204 -1.09 -10.33 -18.91
C LEU A 204 -1.05 -9.27 -20.05
N VAL A 205 -0.64 -8.03 -19.80
CA VAL A 205 -0.54 -6.99 -20.85
C VAL A 205 0.91 -6.93 -21.37
N PRO A 206 1.16 -7.02 -22.69
CA PRO A 206 2.52 -6.92 -23.24
C PRO A 206 3.14 -5.55 -22.90
N ARG A 207 4.42 -5.54 -22.53
CA ARG A 207 5.16 -4.31 -22.12
C ARG A 207 5.68 -3.49 -23.31
N THR A 208 5.65 -4.07 -24.50
CA THR A 208 6.20 -3.47 -25.71
C THR A 208 5.28 -3.72 -26.88
N ALA A 209 5.21 -2.77 -27.81
CA ALA A 209 4.48 -2.84 -29.06
C ALA A 209 5.42 -2.56 -30.25
N ARG A 210 5.03 -3.04 -31.43
CA ARG A 210 5.77 -2.80 -32.66
C ARG A 210 5.04 -1.74 -33.48
N ARG A 211 5.47 -0.48 -33.35
CA ARG A 211 4.90 0.66 -34.07
C ARG A 211 5.48 0.71 -35.48
N VAL A 212 4.62 0.98 -36.45
CA VAL A 212 4.97 1.21 -37.86
C VAL A 212 5.10 2.71 -38.07
N ARG A 213 6.26 3.17 -38.53
CA ARG A 213 6.51 4.58 -38.89
C ARG A 213 7.12 4.62 -40.29
N GLY A 214 6.30 4.97 -41.28
CA GLY A 214 6.67 4.83 -42.69
C GLY A 214 6.86 3.36 -43.04
N ASP A 215 8.07 2.99 -43.50
CA ASP A 215 8.41 1.61 -43.87
C ASP A 215 9.20 0.87 -42.76
N ALA A 216 9.49 1.55 -41.64
CA ALA A 216 10.22 0.99 -40.52
C ALA A 216 9.28 0.50 -39.41
N ILE A 217 9.62 -0.64 -38.80
CA ILE A 217 8.94 -1.16 -37.62
C ILE A 217 9.86 -0.98 -36.42
N GLU A 218 9.44 -0.16 -35.47
CA GLU A 218 10.16 0.12 -34.23
C GLU A 218 9.47 -0.52 -33.02
N THR A 219 10.24 -1.16 -32.15
CA THR A 219 9.72 -1.68 -30.88
C THR A 219 9.74 -0.57 -29.84
N VAL A 220 8.56 -0.20 -29.34
CA VAL A 220 8.37 0.89 -28.37
C VAL A 220 7.63 0.37 -27.12
N PRO A 221 7.83 0.98 -25.94
CA PRO A 221 6.99 0.72 -24.78
C PRO A 221 5.52 1.07 -25.08
N VAL A 222 4.58 0.26 -24.59
CA VAL A 222 3.13 0.42 -24.86
C VAL A 222 2.60 1.77 -24.34
N GLU A 223 3.24 2.31 -23.31
CA GLU A 223 2.97 3.58 -22.65
C GLU A 223 3.29 4.79 -23.53
N THR A 224 4.15 4.61 -24.54
CA THR A 224 4.54 5.67 -25.48
C THR A 224 3.67 5.72 -26.73
N LEU A 225 2.73 4.79 -26.88
CA LEU A 225 1.79 4.77 -28.00
C LEU A 225 0.79 5.92 -27.88
N ALA A 226 0.69 6.71 -28.94
CA ALA A 226 -0.30 7.76 -29.09
C ALA A 226 -1.51 7.28 -29.89
N ILE A 227 -2.64 7.97 -29.72
CA ILE A 227 -3.81 7.78 -30.58
C ILE A 227 -3.41 8.12 -32.03
N GLY A 228 -3.77 7.25 -32.97
CA GLY A 228 -3.37 7.35 -34.39
C GLY A 228 -2.06 6.65 -34.74
N ASP A 229 -1.28 6.16 -33.75
CA ASP A 229 -0.13 5.30 -34.05
C ASP A 229 -0.63 3.98 -34.68
N VAL A 230 0.06 3.49 -35.70
CA VAL A 230 -0.23 2.17 -36.29
C VAL A 230 0.73 1.15 -35.72
N VAL A 231 0.21 0.07 -35.14
CA VAL A 231 1.00 -1.04 -34.61
C VAL A 231 0.78 -2.30 -35.42
N THR A 232 1.83 -3.12 -35.53
CA THR A 232 1.76 -4.44 -36.17
C THR A 232 1.70 -5.51 -35.09
N VAL A 233 0.69 -6.38 -35.17
CA VAL A 233 0.47 -7.51 -34.26
C VAL A 233 0.57 -8.79 -35.06
N ARG A 234 1.52 -9.66 -34.70
CA ARG A 234 1.72 -10.94 -35.39
C ARG A 234 0.84 -12.03 -34.78
N ALA A 235 0.75 -13.14 -35.49
CA ALA A 235 0.14 -14.37 -34.99
C ALA A 235 0.72 -14.77 -33.62
N GLY A 236 -0.15 -14.98 -32.64
CA GLY A 236 0.19 -15.30 -31.25
C GLY A 236 0.47 -14.10 -30.35
N ASP A 237 0.68 -12.90 -30.90
CA ASP A 237 0.91 -11.70 -30.10
C ASP A 237 -0.41 -11.17 -29.50
N ARG A 238 -0.27 -10.46 -28.38
CA ARG A 238 -1.38 -9.74 -27.75
C ARG A 238 -1.50 -8.34 -28.35
N VAL A 239 -2.73 -7.89 -28.53
CA VAL A 239 -3.04 -6.52 -28.92
C VAL A 239 -2.64 -5.57 -27.77
N PRO A 240 -1.77 -4.57 -28.01
CA PRO A 240 -1.21 -3.74 -26.93
C PRO A 240 -2.19 -2.69 -26.38
N SER A 241 -3.10 -2.16 -27.21
CA SER A 241 -4.13 -1.21 -26.80
C SER A 241 -5.36 -1.31 -27.71
N ASP A 242 -6.48 -0.72 -27.30
CA ASP A 242 -7.69 -0.68 -28.11
C ASP A 242 -7.43 0.07 -29.42
N GLY A 243 -7.97 -0.45 -30.51
CA GLY A 243 -7.73 0.09 -31.83
C GLY A 243 -8.70 -0.41 -32.89
N THR A 244 -8.47 0.03 -34.12
CA THR A 244 -9.21 -0.40 -35.31
C THR A 244 -8.24 -1.03 -36.29
N VAL A 245 -8.61 -2.17 -36.87
CA VAL A 245 -7.79 -2.81 -37.90
C VAL A 245 -7.77 -1.93 -39.15
N VAL A 246 -6.57 -1.56 -39.60
CA VAL A 246 -6.33 -0.79 -40.84
C VAL A 246 -5.67 -1.64 -41.93
N GLY A 247 -5.37 -2.91 -41.63
CA GLY A 247 -4.87 -3.82 -42.64
C GLY A 247 -4.67 -5.24 -42.12
N GLY A 248 -4.83 -6.21 -43.02
CA GLY A 248 -4.73 -7.63 -42.72
C GLY A 248 -6.05 -8.24 -42.23
N THR A 249 -6.04 -9.56 -42.09
CA THR A 249 -7.16 -10.36 -41.62
C THR A 249 -6.65 -11.44 -40.68
N SER A 250 -7.29 -11.57 -39.52
CA SER A 250 -6.92 -12.57 -38.53
C SER A 250 -8.11 -12.94 -37.65
N GLN A 251 -8.13 -14.17 -37.16
CA GLN A 251 -9.02 -14.56 -36.06
C GLN A 251 -8.43 -14.03 -34.77
N VAL A 252 -9.23 -13.35 -33.95
CA VAL A 252 -8.78 -12.76 -32.69
C VAL A 252 -9.54 -13.42 -31.55
N ASN A 253 -8.81 -13.92 -30.56
CA ASN A 253 -9.38 -14.45 -29.33
C ASN A 253 -9.58 -13.30 -28.33
N GLU A 254 -10.85 -12.96 -28.08
CA GLU A 254 -11.26 -11.88 -27.17
C GLU A 254 -11.68 -12.39 -25.78
N ALA A 255 -11.50 -13.68 -25.48
CA ALA A 255 -11.84 -14.30 -24.20
C ALA A 255 -11.32 -13.54 -22.96
N PRO A 256 -10.11 -12.93 -22.98
CA PRO A 256 -9.63 -12.14 -21.83
C PRO A 256 -10.49 -10.93 -21.48
N VAL A 257 -11.30 -10.41 -22.41
CA VAL A 257 -12.12 -9.21 -22.24
C VAL A 257 -13.61 -9.56 -22.21
N THR A 258 -14.07 -10.40 -23.13
CA THR A 258 -15.50 -10.73 -23.28
C THR A 258 -15.91 -11.99 -22.52
N GLY A 259 -14.96 -12.86 -22.18
CA GLY A 259 -15.22 -14.19 -21.62
C GLY A 259 -15.67 -15.24 -22.64
N GLU A 260 -15.88 -14.86 -23.91
CA GLU A 260 -16.27 -15.79 -24.97
C GLU A 260 -15.04 -16.48 -25.56
N SER A 261 -15.02 -17.82 -25.56
CA SER A 261 -13.86 -18.61 -26.01
C SER A 261 -13.75 -18.79 -27.53
N ALA A 262 -14.79 -18.44 -28.29
CA ALA A 262 -14.78 -18.58 -29.75
C ALA A 262 -14.02 -17.41 -30.40
N PRO A 263 -12.97 -17.66 -31.22
CA PRO A 263 -12.27 -16.61 -31.93
C PRO A 263 -13.17 -15.87 -32.92
N VAL A 264 -13.05 -14.55 -32.98
CA VAL A 264 -13.82 -13.69 -33.89
C VAL A 264 -12.94 -13.27 -35.05
N VAL A 265 -13.42 -13.40 -36.28
CA VAL A 265 -12.68 -12.92 -37.47
C VAL A 265 -12.69 -11.40 -37.49
N LYS A 266 -11.49 -10.80 -37.59
CA LYS A 266 -11.29 -9.36 -37.72
C LYS A 266 -10.66 -9.05 -39.08
N ALA A 267 -11.22 -8.04 -39.75
CA ALA A 267 -10.76 -7.50 -41.01
C ALA A 267 -10.67 -5.97 -40.89
N GLU A 268 -10.20 -5.30 -41.94
CA GLU A 268 -10.10 -3.85 -42.00
C GLU A 268 -11.42 -3.15 -41.61
N GLY A 269 -11.33 -2.13 -40.77
CA GLY A 269 -12.45 -1.42 -40.16
C GLY A 269 -13.00 -2.04 -38.86
N ALA A 270 -12.62 -3.28 -38.51
CA ALA A 270 -13.13 -3.92 -37.30
C ALA A 270 -12.42 -3.42 -36.02
N PRO A 271 -13.16 -3.22 -34.89
CA PRO A 271 -12.56 -2.87 -33.62
C PRO A 271 -11.87 -4.08 -32.98
N VAL A 272 -10.77 -3.82 -32.29
CA VAL A 272 -10.00 -4.80 -31.52
C VAL A 272 -9.68 -4.26 -30.13
N TYR A 273 -9.79 -5.13 -29.13
CA TYR A 273 -9.57 -4.78 -27.73
C TYR A 273 -8.15 -5.10 -27.27
N ALA A 274 -7.64 -4.29 -26.34
CA ALA A 274 -6.39 -4.56 -25.65
C ALA A 274 -6.42 -5.95 -24.98
N GLY A 275 -5.30 -6.66 -25.03
CA GLY A 275 -5.13 -7.99 -24.43
C GLY A 275 -5.72 -9.15 -25.22
N SER A 276 -6.51 -8.90 -26.26
CA SER A 276 -6.93 -9.93 -27.20
C SER A 276 -5.73 -10.55 -27.91
N ILE A 277 -5.81 -11.84 -28.24
CA ILE A 277 -4.70 -12.59 -28.85
C ILE A 277 -4.98 -12.76 -30.34
N ALA A 278 -4.06 -12.27 -31.18
CA ALA A 278 -4.14 -12.52 -32.61
C ALA A 278 -3.86 -14.01 -32.89
N GLY A 279 -4.74 -14.65 -33.66
CA GLY A 279 -4.65 -16.04 -34.05
C GLY A 279 -3.71 -16.20 -35.23
N HIS A 280 -4.25 -16.52 -36.41
CA HIS A 280 -3.46 -16.67 -37.64
C HIS A 280 -3.53 -15.40 -38.48
N GLY A 281 -2.38 -14.85 -38.90
CA GLY A 281 -2.30 -13.64 -39.71
C GLY A 281 -1.64 -12.46 -38.99
N GLU A 282 -1.19 -11.48 -39.75
CA GLU A 282 -0.68 -10.20 -39.23
C GLU A 282 -1.77 -9.14 -39.32
N LEU A 283 -1.99 -8.41 -38.23
CA LEU A 283 -2.91 -7.27 -38.19
C LEU A 283 -2.11 -5.97 -38.06
N ARG A 284 -2.49 -4.97 -38.86
CA ARG A 284 -2.11 -3.58 -38.64
C ARG A 284 -3.27 -2.88 -37.96
N ILE A 285 -3.02 -2.30 -36.81
CA ILE A 285 -4.05 -1.74 -35.93
C ILE A 285 -3.69 -0.28 -35.67
N GLU A 286 -4.59 0.63 -35.98
CA GLU A 286 -4.50 2.03 -35.57
C GLU A 286 -5.03 2.18 -34.14
N ILE A 287 -4.21 2.74 -33.26
CA ILE A 287 -4.53 2.91 -31.86
C ILE A 287 -5.62 3.96 -31.68
N THR A 288 -6.74 3.60 -31.05
CA THR A 288 -7.85 4.52 -30.77
C THR A 288 -7.86 4.98 -29.32
N ARG A 289 -7.27 4.20 -28.40
CA ARG A 289 -7.10 4.58 -26.99
C ARG A 289 -5.69 4.35 -26.50
N THR A 290 -5.22 5.21 -25.61
CA THR A 290 -3.93 5.04 -24.95
C THR A 290 -3.94 3.85 -23.99
N SER A 291 -2.77 3.36 -23.62
CA SER A 291 -2.63 2.23 -22.69
C SER A 291 -3.23 2.51 -21.29
N ALA A 292 -3.30 3.78 -20.91
CA ALA A 292 -3.87 4.21 -19.63
C ALA A 292 -5.41 4.21 -19.60
N ASP A 293 -6.07 4.22 -20.77
CA ASP A 293 -7.54 4.36 -20.89
C ASP A 293 -8.15 3.31 -21.84
N ASN A 294 -7.48 2.16 -22.00
CA ASN A 294 -8.02 1.06 -22.79
C ASN A 294 -9.05 0.23 -21.99
N THR A 295 -9.72 -0.69 -22.68
CA THR A 295 -10.83 -1.47 -22.11
C THR A 295 -10.39 -2.28 -20.89
N ILE A 296 -9.22 -2.91 -20.92
CA ILE A 296 -8.66 -3.63 -19.77
C ILE A 296 -8.38 -2.67 -18.61
N ALA A 297 -7.75 -1.51 -18.87
CA ALA A 297 -7.47 -0.51 -17.84
C ALA A 297 -8.74 -0.03 -17.14
N ARG A 298 -9.84 0.18 -17.89
CA ARG A 298 -11.14 0.53 -17.34
C ARG A 298 -11.75 -0.60 -16.51
N ILE A 299 -11.67 -1.85 -16.96
CA ILE A 299 -12.14 -3.01 -16.18
C ILE A 299 -11.35 -3.12 -14.87
N ILE A 300 -10.02 -2.99 -14.92
CA ILE A 300 -9.17 -2.98 -13.73
C ILE A 300 -9.58 -1.85 -12.79
N HIS A 301 -9.76 -0.64 -13.30
CA HIS A 301 -10.16 0.50 -12.48
C HIS A 301 -11.52 0.30 -11.81
N MET A 302 -12.53 -0.19 -12.55
CA MET A 302 -13.85 -0.51 -11.99
C MET A 302 -13.80 -1.60 -10.92
N VAL A 303 -12.98 -2.65 -11.13
CA VAL A 303 -12.78 -3.70 -10.13
C VAL A 303 -12.04 -3.15 -8.91
N GLU A 304 -10.99 -2.35 -9.10
CA GLU A 304 -10.27 -1.68 -8.01
C GLU A 304 -11.19 -0.77 -7.19
N GLU A 305 -12.04 0.03 -7.84
CA GLU A 305 -13.04 0.88 -7.17
C GLU A 305 -14.08 0.06 -6.40
N ALA A 306 -14.59 -1.03 -6.98
CA ALA A 306 -15.52 -1.92 -6.31
C ALA A 306 -14.88 -2.61 -5.09
N GLN A 307 -13.62 -3.03 -5.20
CA GLN A 307 -12.83 -3.66 -4.13
C GLN A 307 -12.30 -2.65 -3.10
N ALA A 308 -12.22 -1.36 -3.45
CA ALA A 308 -11.78 -0.29 -2.54
C ALA A 308 -12.79 0.01 -1.41
N THR A 309 -13.96 -0.64 -1.44
CA THR A 309 -14.92 -0.58 -0.35
C THR A 309 -14.32 -1.25 0.90
N LYS A 310 -13.95 -0.43 1.90
CA LYS A 310 -13.29 -0.85 3.16
C LYS A 310 -13.88 -2.15 3.72
N ALA A 311 -13.02 -3.14 3.98
CA ALA A 311 -13.43 -4.42 4.58
C ALA A 311 -14.22 -4.19 5.90
N PRO A 312 -15.44 -4.75 6.04
CA PRO A 312 -16.32 -4.47 7.18
C PRO A 312 -15.69 -4.84 8.52
N THR A 313 -14.86 -5.88 8.57
CA THR A 313 -14.16 -6.35 9.77
C THR A 313 -13.13 -5.33 10.28
N ALA A 314 -12.41 -4.65 9.38
CA ALA A 314 -11.43 -3.63 9.76
C ALA A 314 -12.11 -2.41 10.41
N ARG A 315 -13.31 -2.06 9.96
CA ARG A 315 -14.11 -0.97 10.55
C ARG A 315 -14.63 -1.31 11.96
N PHE A 316 -14.76 -2.60 12.29
CA PHE A 316 -15.23 -3.06 13.59
C PHE A 316 -14.15 -2.89 14.68
N ILE A 317 -12.91 -3.34 14.41
CA ILE A 317 -11.80 -3.24 15.37
C ILE A 317 -11.52 -1.76 15.71
N ASP A 318 -11.42 -0.90 14.70
CA ASP A 318 -11.21 0.54 14.90
C ASP A 318 -12.35 1.19 15.72
N ARG A 319 -13.59 0.72 15.56
CA ARG A 319 -14.75 1.22 16.32
C ARG A 319 -14.74 0.71 17.75
N PHE A 320 -14.39 -0.54 17.97
CA PHE A 320 -14.27 -1.14 19.29
C PHE A 320 -13.19 -0.40 20.12
N SER A 321 -12.02 -0.16 19.54
CA SER A 321 -10.92 0.55 20.21
C SER A 321 -11.30 1.98 20.61
N ARG A 322 -12.10 2.70 19.82
CA ARG A 322 -12.55 4.07 20.15
C ARG A 322 -13.34 4.16 21.45
N TRP A 323 -14.03 3.09 21.86
CA TRP A 323 -14.77 3.05 23.11
C TRP A 323 -14.01 2.33 24.22
N TYR A 324 -13.36 1.21 23.88
CA TYR A 324 -12.60 0.42 24.85
C TYR A 324 -11.41 1.19 25.43
N THR A 325 -10.63 1.89 24.60
CA THR A 325 -9.45 2.64 25.07
C THR A 325 -9.79 3.73 26.10
N PRO A 326 -10.73 4.66 25.86
CA PRO A 326 -11.07 5.66 26.88
C PRO A 326 -11.73 5.04 28.11
N ALA A 327 -12.53 3.97 27.97
CA ALA A 327 -13.12 3.27 29.10
C ALA A 327 -12.05 2.63 30.00
N ALA A 328 -11.06 1.94 29.41
CA ALA A 328 -9.94 1.35 30.13
C ALA A 328 -9.09 2.43 30.83
N MET A 329 -8.77 3.54 30.14
CA MET A 329 -8.03 4.66 30.75
C MET A 329 -8.79 5.33 31.89
N ALA A 330 -10.10 5.52 31.74
CA ALA A 330 -10.95 6.06 32.80
C ALA A 330 -11.01 5.11 33.99
N PHE A 331 -11.12 3.80 33.76
CA PHE A 331 -11.08 2.79 34.81
C PHE A 331 -9.73 2.78 35.54
N SER A 332 -8.60 2.82 34.81
CA SER A 332 -7.27 2.94 35.43
C SER A 332 -7.12 4.22 36.24
N ALA A 333 -7.61 5.36 35.74
CA ALA A 333 -7.61 6.62 36.49
C ALA A 333 -8.49 6.55 37.75
N LEU A 334 -9.63 5.86 37.67
CA LEU A 334 -10.52 5.64 38.82
C LEU A 334 -9.89 4.73 39.87
N VAL A 335 -9.17 3.68 39.47
CA VAL A 335 -8.40 2.82 40.39
C VAL A 335 -7.25 3.61 41.03
N MET A 336 -6.59 4.48 40.26
CA MET A 336 -5.47 5.30 40.75
C MET A 336 -5.90 6.42 41.71
N LEU A 337 -7.05 7.06 41.46
CA LEU A 337 -7.59 8.18 42.25
C LEU A 337 -8.58 7.74 43.33
N GLY A 338 -9.08 6.51 43.24
CA GLY A 338 -9.98 5.94 44.23
C GLY A 338 -9.30 5.86 45.60
N PRO A 339 -10.06 6.02 46.70
CA PRO A 339 -9.49 5.83 48.03
C PRO A 339 -8.84 4.44 48.08
N PRO A 340 -7.64 4.30 48.67
CA PRO A 340 -7.06 2.99 48.92
C PRO A 340 -8.07 2.27 49.82
N VAL A 341 -8.85 1.37 49.23
CA VAL A 341 -9.72 0.50 50.00
C VAL A 341 -8.77 -0.33 50.84
N ASP A 342 -8.82 -0.11 52.16
CA ASP A 342 -7.99 -0.79 53.16
C ASP A 342 -8.00 -2.30 52.89
N PHE A 343 -6.97 -2.80 52.22
CA PHE A 343 -6.68 -4.22 52.17
C PHE A 343 -5.99 -4.57 53.49
N HIS A 344 -6.81 -4.78 54.51
CA HIS A 344 -6.45 -5.48 55.74
C HIS A 344 -6.35 -6.98 55.51
#